data_AF-A0A151T1S6-F1
#
_entry.id   AF-A0A151T1S6-F1
#
_cell.length_a   1.000
_cell.length_b   1.000
_cell.length_c   1.000
_cell.angle_alpha   90.00
_cell.angle_beta   90.00
_cell.angle_gamma   90.00
#
_symmetry.space_group_name_H-M   'P 1'
#
loop_
_entity.id
_entity.type
_entity.pdbx_description
1 polymer ?
#
loop_
_entity_poly.entity_id
_entity_poly.type
_entity_poly.pdbx_seq_one_letter_code
_entity_poly.pdbx_strand_id
1 'polypeptide(L)'
;MGRIFSVLGSSDERKLAYVVYMLVGEAEYWWRGTRQMLESRGVLVDWDCFRRVFLEKYFPDSVRYSKEAEFMRLHQGSLSVSEYAMRFEHLVRSYSQGISEA
;
A
#
# COMPACT_ATOMS: atom_id res chain seq x y z
N MET A 1 2.63 7.05 3.20
CA MET A 1 3.40 8.12 2.53
C MET A 1 2.55 9.35 2.20
N GLY A 2 1.22 9.32 2.41
CA GLY A 2 0.32 10.42 2.07
C GLY A 2 0.59 11.80 2.72
N ARG A 3 1.19 11.87 3.93
CA ARG A 3 1.40 13.17 4.62
C ARG A 3 2.45 14.09 3.97
N ILE A 4 3.47 13.54 3.31
CA ILE A 4 4.50 14.35 2.62
C ILE A 4 3.89 15.01 1.38
N PHE A 5 3.02 14.28 0.67
CA PHE A 5 2.40 14.79 -0.55
C PHE A 5 1.23 15.74 -0.29
N SER A 6 0.50 15.58 0.81
CA SER A 6 -0.57 16.50 1.21
C SER A 6 -0.05 17.88 1.62
N VAL A 7 1.14 17.95 2.23
CA VAL A 7 1.77 19.22 2.62
C VAL A 7 2.33 19.98 1.41
N LEU A 8 2.71 19.27 0.35
CA LEU A 8 3.40 19.86 -0.81
C LEU A 8 2.48 20.23 -1.99
N GLY A 9 1.16 19.97 -1.90
CA GLY A 9 0.25 20.18 -3.02
C GLY A 9 0.75 19.52 -4.31
N SER A 10 1.36 18.34 -4.19
CA SER A 10 2.06 17.70 -5.30
C SER A 10 1.08 17.13 -6.32
N SER A 11 1.26 17.47 -7.60
CA SER A 11 0.59 16.78 -8.71
C SER A 11 0.94 15.29 -8.69
N ASP A 12 0.05 14.46 -9.23
CA ASP A 12 0.24 13.01 -9.28
C ASP A 12 1.49 12.61 -10.07
N GLU A 13 1.88 13.40 -11.06
CA GLU A 13 3.16 13.28 -11.78
C GLU A 13 4.37 13.44 -10.84
N ARG A 14 4.33 14.43 -9.94
CA ARG A 14 5.39 14.67 -8.94
C ARG A 14 5.47 13.56 -7.91
N LYS A 15 4.31 13.03 -7.48
CA LYS A 15 4.25 11.87 -6.57
C LYS A 15 4.88 10.65 -7.23
N LEU A 16 4.49 10.37 -8.47
CA LEU A 16 5.03 9.26 -9.25
C LEU A 16 6.54 9.39 -9.42
N ALA A 17 7.03 10.55 -9.89
CA ALA A 17 8.45 10.78 -10.09
C ALA A 17 9.26 10.56 -8.80
N TYR A 18 8.76 11.06 -7.67
CA TYR A 18 9.42 10.87 -6.37
C TYR A 18 9.44 9.40 -5.94
N VAL A 19 8.31 8.70 -6.02
CA VAL A 19 8.26 7.30 -5.57
C VAL A 19 9.11 6.41 -6.46
N VAL A 20 9.12 6.64 -7.77
CA VAL A 20 10.01 5.92 -8.70
C VAL A 20 11.47 6.18 -8.37
N TYR A 21 11.84 7.42 -8.02
CA TYR A 21 13.20 7.76 -7.58
C TYR A 21 13.60 7.04 -6.29
N MET A 22 12.65 6.79 -5.39
CA MET A 22 12.89 6.10 -4.12
C MET A 22 12.97 4.58 -4.24
N LEU A 23 12.66 3.99 -5.40
CA LEU A 23 12.82 2.55 -5.61
C LEU A 23 14.30 2.20 -5.72
N VAL A 24 14.71 1.12 -5.06
CA VAL A 24 16.11 0.67 -5.05
C VAL A 24 16.17 -0.84 -5.21
N GLY A 25 17.21 -1.34 -5.86
CA GLY A 25 17.48 -2.78 -6.00
C GLY A 25 16.39 -3.51 -6.79
N GLU A 26 15.88 -4.61 -6.24
CA GLU A 26 14.87 -5.46 -6.88
C GLU A 26 13.59 -4.71 -7.28
N ALA A 27 13.17 -3.73 -6.47
CA ALA A 27 11.98 -2.95 -6.77
C ALA A 27 12.17 -2.01 -7.96
N GLU A 28 13.36 -1.44 -8.09
CA GLU A 28 13.71 -0.61 -9.24
C GLU A 28 13.77 -1.46 -10.53
N TYR A 29 14.44 -2.62 -10.46
CA TYR A 29 14.56 -3.54 -11.59
C TYR A 29 13.19 -4.03 -12.07
N TRP A 30 12.34 -4.48 -11.15
CA TRP A 30 10.97 -4.88 -11.44
C TRP A 30 10.15 -3.74 -12.06
N TRP A 31 10.24 -2.53 -11.51
CA TRP A 31 9.48 -1.39 -12.00
C TRP A 31 9.89 -1.00 -13.42
N ARG A 32 11.19 -1.02 -13.75
CA ARG A 32 11.69 -0.76 -15.11
C ARG A 32 11.07 -1.71 -16.14
N GLY A 33 11.07 -3.01 -15.86
CA GLY A 33 10.47 -4.00 -16.76
C GLY A 33 8.95 -3.88 -16.88
N THR A 34 8.27 -3.66 -15.74
CA THR A 34 6.81 -3.48 -15.70
C THR A 34 6.37 -2.23 -16.47
N ARG A 35 7.08 -1.11 -16.28
CA ARG A 35 6.83 0.15 -16.98
C ARG A 35 6.97 -0.02 -18.50
N GLN A 36 8.06 -0.64 -18.96
CA GLN A 36 8.28 -0.90 -20.39
C GLN A 36 7.16 -1.75 -20.99
N MET A 37 6.72 -2.79 -20.27
CA MET A 37 5.58 -3.61 -20.68
C MET A 37 4.28 -2.79 -20.77
N LEU A 38 3.98 -1.96 -19.77
CA LEU A 38 2.78 -1.11 -19.74
C LEU A 38 2.78 -0.12 -20.92
N GLU A 39 3.90 0.57 -21.13
CA GLU A 39 4.07 1.52 -22.23
C GLU A 39 3.93 0.81 -23.60
N SER A 40 4.49 -0.39 -23.77
CA SER A 40 4.34 -1.17 -25.02
C SER A 40 2.89 -1.60 -25.31
N ARG A 41 2.05 -1.69 -24.27
CA ARG A 41 0.61 -1.97 -24.38
C ARG A 41 -0.24 -0.70 -24.56
N GLY A 42 0.40 0.47 -24.67
CA GLY A 42 -0.28 1.77 -24.77
C GLY A 42 -0.98 2.19 -23.48
N VAL A 43 -0.60 1.62 -22.33
CA VAL A 43 -1.18 1.99 -21.04
C VAL A 43 -0.51 3.28 -20.55
N LEU A 44 -1.33 4.27 -20.17
CA LEU A 44 -0.85 5.47 -19.52
C LEU A 44 -0.28 5.11 -18.13
N VAL A 45 1.00 5.45 -17.91
CA VAL A 45 1.68 5.23 -16.63
C VAL A 45 1.55 6.48 -15.76
N ASP A 46 0.41 6.61 -15.09
CA ASP A 46 0.15 7.63 -14.09
C ASP A 46 0.31 7.08 -12.66
N TRP A 47 0.06 7.93 -11.67
CA TRP A 47 0.15 7.59 -10.24
C TRP A 47 -0.75 6.41 -9.87
N ASP A 48 -1.98 6.38 -10.37
CA ASP A 48 -2.94 5.31 -10.06
C ASP A 48 -2.54 3.98 -10.68
N CYS A 49 -2.03 4.01 -11.90
CA CYS A 49 -1.47 2.85 -12.58
C CYS A 49 -0.30 2.27 -11.78
N PHE A 50 0.69 3.09 -11.42
CA PHE A 50 1.81 2.69 -10.57
C PHE A 50 1.32 2.08 -9.25
N ARG A 51 0.44 2.79 -8.54
CA ARG A 51 -0.06 2.38 -7.22
C ARG A 51 -0.75 1.02 -7.28
N ARG A 52 -1.58 0.79 -8.29
CA ARG A 52 -2.30 -0.48 -8.50
C ARG A 52 -1.34 -1.65 -8.70
N VAL A 53 -0.41 -1.53 -9.66
CA VAL A 53 0.51 -2.64 -9.98
C VAL A 53 1.55 -2.86 -8.89
N PHE A 54 1.94 -1.80 -8.18
CA PHE A 54 2.83 -1.89 -7.02
C PHE A 54 2.16 -2.64 -5.87
N LEU A 55 0.92 -2.29 -5.54
CA LEU A 55 0.15 -2.98 -4.50
C LEU A 55 -0.13 -4.43 -4.89
N GLU A 56 -0.47 -4.72 -6.13
CA GLU A 56 -0.66 -6.11 -6.60
C GLU A 56 0.61 -6.96 -6.44
N LYS A 57 1.79 -6.39 -6.74
CA LYS A 57 3.07 -7.09 -6.64
C LYS A 57 3.54 -7.31 -5.21
N TYR A 58 3.45 -6.29 -4.35
CA TYR A 58 4.06 -6.28 -3.02
C TYR A 58 3.06 -6.46 -1.87
N PHE A 59 1.78 -6.28 -2.14
CA PHE A 59 0.67 -6.48 -1.19
C PHE A 59 -0.42 -7.38 -1.81
N PRO A 60 -0.08 -8.62 -2.19
CA PRO A 60 -1.05 -9.53 -2.79
C PRO A 60 -2.19 -9.85 -1.82
N ASP A 61 -3.36 -10.21 -2.37
CA ASP A 61 -4.56 -10.47 -1.58
C ASP A 61 -4.35 -11.53 -0.48
N SER A 62 -3.41 -12.47 -0.62
CA SER A 62 -3.06 -13.42 0.45
C SER A 62 -2.55 -12.75 1.74
N VAL A 63 -1.84 -11.63 1.62
CA VAL A 63 -1.39 -10.83 2.76
C VAL A 63 -2.57 -10.07 3.36
N ARG A 64 -3.49 -9.58 2.52
CA ARG A 64 -4.75 -8.93 2.96
C ARG A 64 -5.67 -9.91 3.68
N TYR A 65 -5.88 -11.10 3.12
CA TYR A 65 -6.67 -12.18 3.72
C TYR A 65 -6.04 -12.72 5.00
N SER A 66 -4.71 -12.81 5.09
CA SER A 66 -4.03 -13.20 6.35
C SER A 66 -4.30 -12.20 7.47
N LYS A 67 -4.24 -10.90 7.14
CA LYS A 67 -4.62 -9.82 8.06
C LYS A 67 -6.11 -9.85 8.38
N GLU A 68 -6.98 -10.22 7.43
CA GLU A 68 -8.44 -10.23 7.65
C GLU A 68 -8.80 -11.40 8.55
N ALA A 69 -8.14 -12.53 8.35
CA ALA A 69 -8.21 -13.67 9.26
C ALA A 69 -7.65 -13.33 10.65
N GLU A 70 -6.65 -12.45 10.78
CA GLU A 70 -6.16 -11.96 12.08
C GLU A 70 -7.22 -11.09 12.77
N PHE A 71 -7.90 -10.22 12.02
CA PHE A 71 -9.00 -9.41 12.52
C PHE A 71 -10.23 -10.25 12.91
N MET A 72 -10.63 -11.21 12.07
CA MET A 72 -11.76 -12.11 12.32
C MET A 72 -11.50 -13.08 13.49
N ARG A 73 -10.24 -13.38 13.78
CA ARG A 73 -9.83 -14.18 14.94
C ARG A 73 -9.61 -13.34 16.21
N LEU A 74 -9.67 -12.01 16.12
CA LEU A 74 -9.56 -11.14 17.29
C LEU A 74 -10.87 -11.21 18.10
N HIS A 75 -10.86 -12.05 19.13
CA HIS A 75 -11.87 -12.06 20.18
C HIS A 75 -11.21 -11.73 21.52
N GLN A 76 -11.93 -11.10 22.44
CA GLN A 76 -11.36 -10.70 23.74
C GLN A 76 -10.75 -11.90 24.49
N GLY A 77 -11.43 -13.06 24.53
CA GLY A 77 -10.92 -14.27 25.17
C GLY A 77 -10.52 -14.00 26.63
N SER A 78 -9.27 -14.31 26.98
CA SER A 78 -8.68 -14.06 28.30
C SER A 78 -8.00 -12.68 28.43
N LEU A 79 -8.03 -11.84 27.39
CA LEU A 79 -7.44 -10.50 27.43
C LEU A 79 -8.26 -9.57 28.30
N SER A 80 -7.58 -8.66 29.00
CA SER A 80 -8.27 -7.52 29.61
C SER A 80 -8.89 -6.64 28.52
N VAL A 81 -9.94 -5.91 28.88
CA VAL A 81 -10.63 -4.98 27.96
C VAL A 81 -9.65 -3.97 27.35
N SER A 82 -8.67 -3.50 28.14
CA SER A 82 -7.64 -2.56 27.70
C SER A 82 -6.70 -3.18 26.65
N GLU A 83 -6.22 -4.40 26.88
CA GLU A 83 -5.34 -5.10 25.93
C GLU A 83 -6.04 -5.46 24.62
N TYR A 84 -7.31 -5.85 24.72
CA TYR A 84 -8.15 -6.07 23.54
C TYR A 84 -8.35 -4.76 22.75
N ALA A 85 -8.69 -3.67 23.41
CA ALA A 85 -8.89 -2.36 22.76
C ALA A 85 -7.62 -1.88 22.05
N MET A 86 -6.45 -1.99 22.68
CA MET A 86 -5.17 -1.64 22.04
C MET A 86 -4.89 -2.50 20.79
N ARG A 87 -5.13 -3.82 20.86
CA ARG A 87 -4.94 -4.71 19.71
C ARG A 87 -5.92 -4.40 18.58
N PHE A 88 -7.17 -4.11 18.93
CA PHE A 88 -8.19 -3.70 17.97
C PHE A 88 -7.80 -2.39 17.27
N GLU A 89 -7.42 -1.36 18.01
CA GLU A 89 -6.99 -0.08 17.45
C GLU A 89 -5.76 -0.21 16.55
N HIS A 90 -4.78 -1.03 16.96
CA HIS A 90 -3.58 -1.28 16.17
C HIS A 90 -3.90 -1.98 14.83
N LEU A 91 -4.80 -2.97 14.86
CA LEU A 91 -5.26 -3.66 13.66
C LEU A 91 -6.06 -2.71 12.76
N VAL A 92 -7.03 -1.98 13.30
CA VAL A 92 -7.81 -0.97 12.56
C VAL A 92 -6.90 0.06 11.88
N ARG A 93 -5.88 0.56 12.57
CA ARG A 93 -4.95 1.53 11.99
C ARG A 93 -4.14 0.96 10.82
N SER A 94 -3.74 -0.30 10.93
CA SER A 94 -3.04 -1.03 9.86
C SER A 94 -3.93 -1.25 8.63
N TYR A 95 -5.25 -1.43 8.84
CA TYR A 95 -6.26 -1.52 7.78
C TYR A 95 -6.54 -0.17 7.11
N SER A 96 -6.73 0.88 7.90
CA SER A 96 -7.05 2.22 7.40
C SER A 96 -5.93 2.82 6.56
N GLN A 97 -4.66 2.46 6.83
CA GLN A 97 -3.54 2.86 5.96
C GLN A 97 -3.50 2.11 4.62
N GLY A 98 -4.09 0.91 4.54
CA GLY A 98 -4.29 0.20 3.27
C GLY A 98 -5.47 0.72 2.44
N ILE A 99 -6.48 1.33 3.07
CA ILE A 99 -7.69 1.86 2.41
C ILE A 99 -7.58 3.36 2.09
N SER A 100 -6.93 4.16 2.94
CA SER A 100 -6.75 5.60 2.70
C SER A 100 -5.76 5.93 1.58
N GLU A 101 -5.00 4.94 1.11
CA GLU A 101 -4.11 5.06 -0.04
C GLU A 101 -4.64 4.24 -1.24
N ALA A 102 -5.92 3.87 -1.28
CA ALA A 102 -6.66 3.37 -2.45
C ALA A 102 -7.54 4.48 -3.05
#